data_AF-A0A940ZMW0-F1
#
_entry.id   AF-A0A940ZMW0-F1
#
_cell.length_a   1.000
_cell.length_b   1.000
_cell.length_c   1.000
_cell.angle_alpha   90.00
_cell.angle_beta   90.00
_cell.angle_gamma   90.00
#
_symmetry.space_group_name_H-M   'P 1'
#
loop_
_entity.id
_entity.type
_entity.pdbx_description
1 polymer ?
#
loop_
_entity_poly.entity_id
_entity_poly.type
_entity_poly.pdbx_seq_one_letter_code
_entity_poly.pdbx_strand_id
1 'polypeptide(L)'
;MSTTTTNYGLNKPADEDFYDVSIQNDNMDLIDTALKQIEGDLTGHNVTSTAHSAGIAGNAATANKLATARTIALTGDATGSGPFDGSADVSIAVTLQNVLTKVLTGLSTATSAVITATDTILSALGKLQAQITTNLATLTSHTGNTSNPHTTTVTQVAAAGGTLPIANGGTAATTAADARTNLGIGTAGTLASQTAVTNSASYVPTGSAIYTLTGRTAAASAAETNYTTLMFRGESLNSSATTPAVNGAIAWTYS
;
A
#
# COMPACT_ATOMS: atom_id res chain seq x y z
N MET A 1 25.57 88.95 -58.84
CA MET A 1 24.68 88.22 -57.91
C MET A 1 23.83 87.25 -58.71
N SER A 2 23.43 86.11 -58.15
CA SER A 2 22.47 85.20 -58.83
C SER A 2 21.15 85.95 -59.05
N THR A 3 20.66 85.97 -60.28
CA THR A 3 19.39 86.62 -60.66
C THR A 3 18.16 85.79 -60.31
N THR A 4 18.34 84.63 -59.67
CA THR A 4 17.25 83.74 -59.23
C THR A 4 17.48 83.14 -57.83
N THR A 5 16.40 82.63 -57.22
CA THR A 5 16.43 81.80 -56.00
C THR A 5 16.86 80.37 -56.30
N THR A 6 17.47 79.71 -55.31
CA THR A 6 18.07 78.37 -55.47
C THR A 6 17.05 77.23 -55.57
N ASN A 7 15.98 77.27 -54.76
CA ASN A 7 15.07 76.12 -54.62
C ASN A 7 13.90 76.17 -55.62
N TYR A 8 13.40 77.37 -55.93
CA TYR A 8 12.18 77.56 -56.72
C TYR A 8 12.40 78.43 -57.96
N GLY A 9 13.65 78.82 -58.25
CA GLY A 9 13.98 79.55 -59.48
C GLY A 9 13.46 80.98 -59.58
N LEU A 10 12.79 81.51 -58.53
CA LEU A 10 12.18 82.84 -58.53
C LEU A 10 13.18 83.94 -58.91
N ASN A 11 12.82 84.81 -59.85
CA ASN A 11 13.61 85.95 -60.29
C ASN A 11 13.82 86.94 -59.14
N LYS A 12 15.07 87.38 -58.97
CA LYS A 12 15.51 88.39 -58.00
C LYS A 12 15.89 89.68 -58.74
N PRO A 13 15.12 90.77 -58.57
CA PRO A 13 15.52 92.09 -59.06
C PRO A 13 16.84 92.53 -58.42
N ALA A 14 17.68 93.24 -59.16
CA ALA A 14 18.81 93.98 -58.60
C ALA A 14 18.33 95.23 -57.84
N ASP A 15 19.18 95.80 -56.99
CA ASP A 15 18.86 97.01 -56.21
C ASP A 15 18.56 98.21 -57.15
N GLU A 16 19.12 98.18 -58.36
CA GLU A 16 18.93 99.19 -59.40
C GLU A 16 17.78 98.90 -60.38
N ASP A 17 17.11 97.74 -60.29
CA ASP A 17 16.03 97.37 -61.21
C ASP A 17 14.72 98.09 -60.86
N PHE A 18 14.02 98.59 -61.89
CA PHE A 18 12.65 99.07 -61.72
C PHE A 18 11.69 97.90 -61.49
N TYR A 19 10.69 98.11 -60.66
CA TYR A 19 9.70 97.10 -60.35
C TYR A 19 8.91 96.67 -61.59
N ASP A 20 8.98 95.39 -61.93
CA ASP A 20 8.25 94.77 -63.04
C ASP A 20 7.19 93.80 -62.52
N VAL A 21 5.93 94.12 -62.76
CA VAL A 21 4.76 93.32 -62.35
C VAL A 21 4.73 91.97 -63.10
N SER A 22 5.30 91.88 -64.30
CA SER A 22 5.36 90.61 -65.04
C SER A 22 6.25 89.60 -64.31
N ILE A 23 7.44 90.02 -63.87
CA ILE A 23 8.37 89.21 -63.07
C ILE A 23 7.71 88.76 -61.75
N GLN A 24 6.91 89.63 -61.13
CA GLN A 24 6.18 89.27 -59.93
C GLN A 24 5.12 88.20 -60.21
N ASN A 25 4.33 88.34 -61.28
CA ASN A 25 3.32 87.36 -61.64
C ASN A 25 3.95 86.00 -62.00
N ASP A 26 5.04 86.01 -62.76
CA ASP A 26 5.79 84.79 -63.09
C ASP A 26 6.31 84.09 -61.82
N ASN A 27 6.84 84.85 -60.86
CA ASN A 27 7.23 84.32 -59.56
C ASN A 27 6.05 83.76 -58.75
N MET A 28 4.89 84.42 -58.80
CA MET A 28 3.69 83.97 -58.10
C MET A 28 3.15 82.67 -58.69
N ASP A 29 3.17 82.51 -60.01
CA ASP A 29 2.76 81.27 -60.69
C ASP A 29 3.69 80.09 -60.33
N LEU A 30 5.01 80.35 -60.20
CA LEU A 30 5.97 79.37 -59.72
C LEU A 30 5.70 78.94 -58.27
N ILE A 31 5.36 79.91 -57.40
CA ILE A 31 5.02 79.63 -55.99
C ILE A 31 3.73 78.82 -55.89
N ASP A 32 2.68 79.20 -56.63
CA ASP A 32 1.41 78.48 -56.63
C ASP A 32 1.59 77.03 -57.10
N THR A 33 2.33 76.82 -58.17
CA THR A 33 2.68 75.49 -58.68
C THR A 33 3.40 74.65 -57.61
N ALA A 34 4.39 75.24 -56.93
CA ALA A 34 5.14 74.55 -55.89
C ALA A 34 4.27 74.21 -54.65
N LEU A 35 3.39 75.13 -54.24
CA LEU A 35 2.44 74.89 -53.16
C LEU A 35 1.43 73.80 -53.53
N LYS A 36 0.97 73.78 -54.78
CA LYS A 36 0.06 72.73 -55.26
C LYS A 36 0.72 71.37 -55.27
N GLN A 37 2.00 71.30 -55.62
CA GLN A 37 2.78 70.08 -55.53
C GLN A 37 2.92 69.60 -54.07
N ILE A 38 3.25 70.50 -53.14
CA ILE A 38 3.33 70.17 -51.70
C ILE A 38 1.97 69.67 -51.17
N GLU A 39 0.87 70.28 -51.59
CA GLU A 39 -0.48 69.82 -51.22
C GLU A 39 -0.77 68.42 -51.78
N GLY A 40 -0.39 68.15 -53.04
CA GLY A 40 -0.48 66.82 -53.65
C GLY A 40 0.34 65.76 -52.90
N ASP A 41 1.58 66.10 -52.55
CA ASP A 41 2.49 65.22 -51.81
C ASP A 41 1.96 64.94 -50.39
N LEU A 42 1.47 65.97 -49.69
CA LEU A 42 0.89 65.84 -48.34
C LEU A 42 -0.41 65.04 -48.33
N THR A 43 -1.28 65.26 -49.32
CA THR A 43 -2.55 64.51 -49.45
C THR A 43 -2.28 63.06 -49.79
N GLY A 44 -1.32 62.76 -50.67
CA GLY A 44 -0.87 61.40 -50.99
C GLY A 44 -0.20 60.68 -49.82
N HIS A 45 0.51 61.43 -48.96
CA HIS A 45 1.16 60.90 -47.77
C HIS A 45 0.16 60.36 -46.72
N ASN A 46 -1.02 60.98 -46.58
CA ASN A 46 -1.97 60.63 -45.51
C ASN A 46 -2.97 59.51 -45.87
N VAL A 47 -3.06 59.13 -47.15
CA VAL A 47 -4.10 58.19 -47.65
C VAL A 47 -3.56 56.95 -48.36
N THR A 48 -2.25 56.91 -48.67
CA THR A 48 -1.66 55.75 -49.36
C THR A 48 -0.90 54.88 -48.36
N SER A 49 -1.27 53.61 -48.27
CA SER A 49 -0.56 52.66 -47.41
C SER A 49 0.89 52.40 -47.84
N THR A 50 1.26 52.94 -49.00
CA THR A 50 2.58 52.89 -49.61
C THR A 50 3.39 54.18 -49.43
N ALA A 51 2.82 55.26 -48.85
CA ALA A 51 3.55 56.51 -48.58
C ALA A 51 4.79 56.28 -47.72
N HIS A 52 4.73 55.25 -46.88
CA HIS A 52 5.84 54.74 -46.12
C HIS A 52 6.07 53.29 -46.52
N SER A 53 6.78 53.08 -47.62
CA SER A 53 7.25 51.76 -48.06
C SER A 53 8.07 51.03 -46.96
N ALA A 54 8.50 51.75 -45.92
CA ALA A 54 9.19 51.27 -44.72
C ALA A 54 8.41 51.48 -43.38
N GLY A 55 7.11 51.78 -43.43
CA GLY A 55 6.21 51.65 -42.27
C GLY A 55 5.61 52.96 -41.75
N ILE A 56 4.36 53.23 -42.14
CA ILE A 56 3.26 53.72 -41.27
C ILE A 56 1.89 53.28 -41.84
N ALA A 57 1.82 52.15 -42.57
CA ALA A 57 0.54 51.58 -43.02
C ALA A 57 0.61 50.05 -43.30
N GLY A 58 1.43 49.38 -42.51
CA GLY A 58 1.73 47.95 -42.55
C GLY A 58 2.78 47.67 -41.46
N ASN A 59 2.96 46.40 -41.08
CA ASN A 59 3.86 45.89 -40.02
C ASN A 59 5.03 46.82 -39.65
N ALA A 60 5.33 46.95 -38.35
CA ALA A 60 6.50 47.70 -37.88
C ALA A 60 7.77 47.28 -38.65
N ALA A 61 8.64 48.22 -39.02
CA ALA A 61 9.83 47.97 -39.86
C ALA A 61 10.76 46.83 -39.35
N THR A 62 10.72 46.54 -38.04
CA THR A 62 11.47 45.45 -37.40
C THR A 62 10.71 44.12 -37.37
N ALA A 63 9.38 44.14 -37.55
CA ALA A 63 8.51 42.97 -37.65
C ALA A 63 8.46 42.35 -39.06
N ASN A 64 9.15 42.92 -40.06
CA ASN A 64 9.37 42.28 -41.36
C ASN A 64 9.90 40.85 -41.24
N LYS A 65 10.64 40.55 -40.15
CA LYS A 65 11.15 39.22 -39.82
C LYS A 65 10.07 38.20 -39.42
N LEU A 66 8.88 38.64 -39.04
CA LEU A 66 7.71 37.83 -38.70
C LEU A 66 6.70 37.78 -39.85
N ALA A 67 6.89 38.54 -40.93
CA ALA A 67 6.10 38.39 -42.16
C ALA A 67 6.23 36.97 -42.77
N THR A 68 7.34 36.28 -42.51
CA THR A 68 7.45 34.83 -42.63
C THR A 68 7.31 34.21 -41.25
N ALA A 69 6.32 33.33 -41.08
CA ALA A 69 6.05 32.67 -39.80
C ALA A 69 7.29 31.95 -39.25
N ARG A 70 7.50 32.07 -37.95
CA ARG A 70 8.59 31.40 -37.22
C ARG A 70 8.03 30.33 -36.32
N THR A 71 8.67 29.17 -36.28
CA THR A 71 8.29 28.12 -35.33
C THR A 71 8.77 28.49 -33.93
N ILE A 72 7.83 28.62 -33.00
CA ILE A 72 8.12 28.60 -31.57
C ILE A 72 8.12 27.14 -31.13
N ALA A 73 9.19 26.69 -30.49
CA ALA A 73 9.34 25.32 -30.03
C ALA A 73 9.66 25.29 -28.52
N LEU A 74 8.98 24.41 -27.81
CA LEU A 74 9.25 24.05 -26.42
C LEU A 74 10.10 22.77 -26.40
N THR A 75 11.12 22.75 -25.56
CA THR A 75 12.03 21.61 -25.37
C THR A 75 12.16 21.26 -23.89
N GLY A 76 12.60 20.03 -23.58
CA GLY A 76 12.74 19.54 -22.21
C GLY A 76 11.65 18.54 -21.82
N ASP A 77 11.14 18.64 -20.60
CA ASP A 77 10.13 17.73 -20.02
C ASP A 77 8.73 17.88 -20.65
N ALA A 78 8.54 18.93 -21.45
CA ALA A 78 7.34 19.15 -22.24
C ALA A 78 7.76 19.61 -23.64
N THR A 79 7.10 19.06 -24.67
CA THR A 79 7.36 19.40 -26.06
C THR A 79 6.09 19.93 -26.71
N GLY A 80 6.26 20.88 -27.62
CA GLY A 80 5.17 21.50 -28.35
C GLY A 80 5.75 22.54 -29.29
N SER A 81 5.16 22.70 -30.46
CA SER A 81 5.59 23.73 -31.38
C SER A 81 4.44 24.25 -32.23
N GLY A 82 4.58 25.50 -32.68
CA GLY A 82 3.61 26.14 -33.55
C GLY A 82 4.23 27.31 -34.31
N PRO A 83 3.74 27.62 -35.52
CA PRO A 83 4.17 28.78 -36.27
C PRO A 83 3.54 30.06 -35.70
N PHE A 84 4.32 31.14 -35.65
CA PHE A 84 3.87 32.47 -35.23
C PHE A 84 4.39 33.53 -36.20
N ASP A 85 3.47 34.31 -36.77
CA ASP A 85 3.74 35.47 -37.63
C ASP A 85 3.14 36.79 -37.08
N GLY A 86 2.44 36.73 -35.94
CA GLY A 86 1.82 37.88 -35.29
C GLY A 86 0.50 38.35 -35.92
N SER A 87 -0.07 37.61 -36.89
CA SER A 87 -1.36 37.95 -37.49
C SER A 87 -2.57 37.61 -36.61
N ALA A 88 -2.42 36.62 -35.71
CA ALA A 88 -3.43 36.18 -34.75
C ALA A 88 -2.78 35.48 -33.56
N ASP A 89 -3.59 35.18 -32.53
CA ASP A 89 -3.16 34.37 -31.38
C ASP A 89 -2.84 32.93 -31.81
N VAL A 90 -1.80 32.35 -31.21
CA VAL A 90 -1.41 30.95 -31.44
C VAL A 90 -1.71 30.09 -30.21
N SER A 91 -2.36 28.95 -30.42
CA SER A 91 -2.52 27.90 -29.40
C SER A 91 -1.56 26.76 -29.70
N ILE A 92 -0.64 26.45 -28.79
CA ILE A 92 0.33 25.37 -28.94
C ILE A 92 -0.09 24.21 -28.04
N ALA A 93 -0.41 23.07 -28.64
CA ALA A 93 -0.61 21.83 -27.89
C ALA A 93 0.73 21.36 -27.31
N VAL A 94 0.71 21.00 -26.03
CA VAL A 94 1.89 20.56 -25.29
C VAL A 94 1.73 19.08 -24.91
N THR A 95 2.76 18.30 -25.20
CA THR A 95 2.89 16.91 -24.77
C THR A 95 3.91 16.83 -23.65
N LEU A 96 3.56 16.22 -22.52
CA LEU A 96 4.50 15.93 -21.45
C LEU A 96 5.35 14.70 -21.82
N GLN A 97 6.68 14.80 -21.73
CA GLN A 97 7.59 13.70 -22.01
C GLN A 97 7.48 12.60 -20.93
N ASN A 98 7.72 11.36 -21.34
CA ASN A 98 7.37 10.12 -20.66
C ASN A 98 7.58 10.14 -19.12
N VAL A 99 6.46 10.16 -18.38
CA VAL A 99 6.43 10.13 -16.91
C VAL A 99 7.07 8.84 -16.36
N LEU A 100 7.07 7.74 -17.14
CA LEU A 100 7.56 6.43 -16.70
C LEU A 100 9.07 6.39 -16.44
N THR A 101 9.85 7.27 -17.07
CA THR A 101 11.31 7.30 -16.91
C THR A 101 11.76 8.42 -15.97
N LYS A 102 10.84 9.20 -15.40
CA LYS A 102 11.19 10.29 -14.49
C LYS A 102 11.67 9.71 -13.16
N VAL A 103 12.88 10.09 -12.74
CA VAL A 103 13.39 9.74 -11.40
C VAL A 103 12.63 10.53 -10.34
N LEU A 104 12.20 9.86 -9.28
CA LEU A 104 11.47 10.46 -8.15
C LEU A 104 12.44 11.16 -7.18
N THR A 105 13.26 12.08 -7.69
CA THR A 105 14.22 12.82 -6.87
C THR A 105 13.50 13.54 -5.72
N GLY A 106 13.99 13.33 -4.49
CA GLY A 106 13.36 13.89 -3.29
C GLY A 106 12.24 13.03 -2.68
N LEU A 107 12.01 11.81 -3.18
CA LEU A 107 11.11 10.86 -2.54
C LEU A 107 11.56 10.58 -1.10
N SER A 108 10.66 10.77 -0.14
CA SER A 108 10.88 10.44 1.27
C SER A 108 9.94 9.31 1.70
N THR A 109 10.48 8.27 2.32
CA THR A 109 9.74 7.11 2.84
C THR A 109 9.61 7.13 4.37
N ALA A 110 9.89 8.29 4.99
CA ALA A 110 9.92 8.42 6.44
C ALA A 110 8.53 8.51 7.10
N THR A 111 7.52 9.01 6.38
CA THR A 111 6.18 9.28 6.94
C THR A 111 5.17 8.28 6.41
N SER A 112 4.58 7.48 7.31
CA SER A 112 3.44 6.60 7.03
C SER A 112 2.14 7.32 7.36
N ALA A 113 1.37 7.73 6.34
CA ALA A 113 0.13 8.48 6.51
C ALA A 113 -0.83 8.24 5.33
N VAL A 114 -2.12 8.50 5.53
CA VAL A 114 -3.12 8.49 4.46
C VAL A 114 -2.80 9.58 3.42
N ILE A 115 -3.01 9.26 2.14
CA ILE A 115 -2.87 10.20 1.04
C ILE A 115 -4.09 11.15 1.03
N THR A 116 -3.82 12.44 0.95
CA THR A 116 -4.80 13.52 0.97
C THR A 116 -4.79 14.28 -0.36
N ALA A 117 -5.85 15.04 -0.64
CA ALA A 117 -5.95 15.83 -1.88
C ALA A 117 -4.87 16.92 -2.02
N THR A 118 -4.21 17.29 -0.93
CA THR A 118 -3.10 18.26 -0.93
C THR A 118 -1.73 17.63 -1.18
N ASP A 119 -1.63 16.30 -1.19
CA ASP A 119 -0.36 15.63 -1.42
C ASP A 119 0.04 15.72 -2.89
N THR A 120 1.31 16.06 -3.12
CA THR A 120 1.91 15.87 -4.44
C THR A 120 2.01 14.38 -4.74
N ILE A 121 2.04 14.01 -6.03
CA ILE A 121 2.24 12.61 -6.46
C ILE A 121 3.50 12.00 -5.80
N LEU A 122 4.58 12.79 -5.69
CA LEU A 122 5.82 12.36 -5.06
C LEU A 122 5.65 12.06 -3.56
N SER A 123 4.98 12.94 -2.82
CA SER A 123 4.70 12.73 -1.40
C SER A 123 3.77 11.53 -1.18
N ALA A 124 2.75 11.39 -2.03
CA ALA A 124 1.81 10.27 -2.00
C ALA A 124 2.50 8.92 -2.20
N LEU A 125 3.41 8.82 -3.19
CA LEU A 125 4.22 7.61 -3.42
C LEU A 125 5.14 7.32 -2.22
N GLY A 126 5.70 8.36 -1.59
CA GLY A 126 6.52 8.24 -0.39
C GLY A 126 5.75 7.68 0.81
N LYS A 127 4.55 8.22 1.05
CA LYS A 127 3.63 7.75 2.09
C LYS A 127 3.18 6.31 1.84
N LEU A 128 2.82 5.98 0.59
CA LEU A 128 2.43 4.63 0.21
C LEU A 128 3.58 3.64 0.46
N GLN A 129 4.79 3.97 0.04
CA GLN A 129 5.97 3.13 0.28
C GLN A 129 6.23 2.95 1.79
N ALA A 130 6.10 4.02 2.59
CA ALA A 130 6.24 3.94 4.04
C ALA A 130 5.16 3.02 4.66
N GLN A 131 3.89 3.16 4.26
CA GLN A 131 2.80 2.29 4.71
C GLN A 131 3.04 0.82 4.35
N ILE A 132 3.49 0.53 3.12
CA ILE A 132 3.83 -0.83 2.68
C ILE A 132 4.96 -1.40 3.54
N THR A 133 6.03 -0.62 3.75
CA THR A 133 7.17 -1.04 4.57
C THR A 133 6.75 -1.32 6.02
N THR A 134 5.91 -0.47 6.62
CA THR A 134 5.35 -0.69 7.97
C THR A 134 4.48 -1.95 8.00
N ASN A 135 3.58 -2.13 7.04
CA ASN A 135 2.71 -3.31 6.99
C ASN A 135 3.50 -4.60 6.83
N LEU A 136 4.55 -4.60 6.00
CA LEU A 136 5.45 -5.73 5.85
C LEU A 136 6.19 -6.06 7.16
N ALA A 137 6.65 -5.04 7.88
CA ALA A 137 7.28 -5.22 9.18
C ALA A 137 6.29 -5.78 10.22
N THR A 138 5.06 -5.25 10.30
CA THR A 138 4.00 -5.78 11.17
C THR A 138 3.67 -7.23 10.83
N LEU A 139 3.52 -7.55 9.54
CA LEU A 139 3.24 -8.92 9.09
C LEU A 139 4.38 -9.87 9.46
N THR A 140 5.63 -9.47 9.21
CA THR A 140 6.82 -10.26 9.57
C THR A 140 6.88 -10.51 11.08
N SER A 141 6.56 -9.49 11.89
CA SER A 141 6.47 -9.64 13.34
C SER A 141 5.33 -10.56 13.75
N HIS A 142 4.20 -10.54 13.06
CA HIS A 142 3.04 -11.38 13.38
C HIS A 142 3.31 -12.85 13.05
N THR A 143 3.85 -13.16 11.87
CA THR A 143 4.15 -14.54 11.45
C THR A 143 5.29 -15.17 12.23
N GLY A 144 6.24 -14.37 12.72
CA GLY A 144 7.29 -14.82 13.63
C GLY A 144 6.86 -14.94 15.10
N ASN A 145 5.66 -14.48 15.46
CA ASN A 145 5.22 -14.47 16.85
C ASN A 145 4.69 -15.86 17.27
N THR A 146 5.41 -16.51 18.17
CA THR A 146 4.99 -17.77 18.82
C THR A 146 4.15 -17.53 20.07
N SER A 147 4.13 -16.30 20.60
CA SER A 147 3.14 -15.88 21.58
C SER A 147 1.83 -15.60 20.86
N ASN A 148 0.72 -15.82 21.54
CA ASN A 148 -0.59 -15.49 21.03
C ASN A 148 -0.75 -13.96 20.81
N PRO A 149 -0.74 -13.49 19.56
CA PRO A 149 -0.67 -12.06 19.24
C PRO A 149 -2.03 -11.37 19.31
N HIS A 150 -3.10 -12.13 19.54
CA HIS A 150 -4.48 -11.64 19.51
C HIS A 150 -5.06 -11.43 20.91
N THR A 151 -4.21 -11.25 21.93
CA THR A 151 -4.62 -11.03 23.32
C THR A 151 -5.62 -12.07 23.81
N THR A 152 -5.59 -13.27 23.23
CA THR A 152 -6.56 -14.31 23.53
C THR A 152 -6.29 -14.74 24.98
N THR A 153 -7.28 -14.46 25.84
CA THR A 153 -7.17 -14.64 27.28
C THR A 153 -7.28 -16.10 27.64
N VAL A 154 -6.75 -16.45 28.82
CA VAL A 154 -6.91 -17.78 29.39
C VAL A 154 -8.39 -18.18 29.47
N THR A 155 -9.31 -17.24 29.73
CA THR A 155 -10.76 -17.50 29.72
C THR A 155 -11.37 -17.77 28.35
N GLN A 156 -10.71 -17.38 27.25
CA GLN A 156 -11.17 -17.66 25.88
C GLN A 156 -10.72 -19.04 25.38
N VAL A 157 -9.63 -19.58 25.94
CA VAL A 157 -9.08 -20.89 25.55
C VAL A 157 -9.35 -21.96 26.62
N ALA A 158 -9.47 -21.55 27.88
CA ALA A 158 -9.63 -22.39 29.07
C ALA A 158 -10.72 -21.80 29.99
N ALA A 159 -11.16 -22.56 30.99
CA ALA A 159 -12.09 -22.08 32.01
C ALA A 159 -11.41 -21.04 32.93
N ALA A 160 -12.22 -20.27 33.66
CA ALA A 160 -11.75 -19.36 34.70
C ALA A 160 -10.83 -20.11 35.68
N GLY A 161 -9.54 -19.75 35.72
CA GLY A 161 -8.50 -20.46 36.50
C GLY A 161 -7.42 -21.18 35.69
N GLY A 162 -7.48 -21.15 34.35
CA GLY A 162 -6.37 -21.65 33.51
C GLY A 162 -6.41 -23.12 33.16
N THR A 163 -7.54 -23.79 33.38
CA THR A 163 -7.70 -25.20 33.08
C THR A 163 -8.60 -25.43 31.89
N LEU A 164 -8.21 -26.33 30.99
CA LEU A 164 -9.05 -26.73 29.87
C LEU A 164 -10.06 -27.79 30.36
N PRO A 165 -11.38 -27.62 30.15
CA PRO A 165 -12.38 -28.59 30.60
C PRO A 165 -12.19 -29.99 30.00
N ILE A 166 -12.66 -31.03 30.70
CA ILE A 166 -12.60 -32.43 30.21
C ILE A 166 -13.36 -32.59 28.90
N ALA A 167 -14.53 -31.94 28.77
CA ALA A 167 -15.32 -31.95 27.55
C ALA A 167 -14.56 -31.41 26.32
N ASN A 168 -13.52 -30.59 26.55
CA ASN A 168 -12.67 -30.00 25.51
C ASN A 168 -11.29 -30.68 25.46
N GLY A 169 -11.15 -31.89 26.01
CA GLY A 169 -9.92 -32.69 25.98
C GLY A 169 -8.85 -32.28 26.99
N GLY A 170 -9.16 -31.38 27.92
CA GLY A 170 -8.28 -31.04 29.05
C GLY A 170 -8.49 -31.93 30.27
N THR A 171 -7.92 -31.54 31.40
CA THR A 171 -8.06 -32.24 32.70
C THR A 171 -8.92 -31.46 33.71
N ALA A 172 -9.35 -30.24 33.37
CA ALA A 172 -9.98 -29.28 34.26
C ALA A 172 -9.21 -29.03 35.59
N ALA A 173 -7.90 -29.25 35.61
CA ALA A 173 -7.07 -29.21 36.82
C ALA A 173 -5.71 -28.52 36.60
N THR A 174 -5.20 -27.87 37.65
CA THR A 174 -3.85 -27.27 37.67
C THR A 174 -2.82 -28.14 38.39
N THR A 175 -3.25 -29.22 39.06
CA THR A 175 -2.38 -30.18 39.73
C THR A 175 -2.54 -31.57 39.13
N ALA A 176 -1.50 -32.40 39.22
CA ALA A 176 -1.55 -33.78 38.75
C ALA A 176 -2.55 -34.64 39.55
N ALA A 177 -2.75 -34.35 40.83
CA ALA A 177 -3.70 -35.09 41.67
C ALA A 177 -5.14 -34.81 41.24
N ASP A 178 -5.51 -33.54 41.10
CA ASP A 178 -6.86 -33.15 40.67
C ASP A 178 -7.13 -33.60 39.24
N ALA A 179 -6.12 -33.57 38.35
CA ALA A 179 -6.27 -34.06 36.98
C ALA A 179 -6.64 -35.54 36.94
N ARG A 180 -6.02 -36.37 37.77
CA ARG A 180 -6.33 -37.80 37.86
C ARG A 180 -7.70 -38.05 38.45
N THR A 181 -8.05 -37.32 39.50
CA THR A 181 -9.40 -37.36 40.10
C THR A 181 -10.46 -37.02 39.06
N ASN A 182 -10.28 -35.92 38.33
CA ASN A 182 -11.18 -35.44 37.28
C ASN A 182 -11.34 -36.45 36.14
N LEU A 183 -10.25 -37.11 35.72
CA LEU A 183 -10.26 -38.14 34.69
C LEU A 183 -10.74 -39.52 35.18
N GLY A 184 -11.07 -39.67 36.47
CA GLY A 184 -11.47 -40.96 37.04
C GLY A 184 -10.33 -41.98 37.12
N ILE A 185 -9.07 -41.53 37.09
CA ILE A 185 -7.88 -42.38 37.17
C ILE A 185 -7.63 -42.72 38.64
N GLY A 186 -8.04 -43.92 39.05
CA GLY A 186 -7.79 -44.44 40.40
C GLY A 186 -6.31 -44.72 40.68
N THR A 187 -5.99 -45.17 41.90
CA THR A 187 -4.61 -45.43 42.39
C THR A 187 -3.79 -46.37 41.48
N ALA A 188 -4.45 -47.27 40.75
CA ALA A 188 -3.82 -48.14 39.77
C ALA A 188 -3.16 -47.39 38.59
N GLY A 189 -3.71 -46.23 38.19
CA GLY A 189 -3.19 -45.41 37.09
C GLY A 189 -2.11 -44.40 37.49
N THR A 190 -1.76 -44.32 38.79
CA THR A 190 -0.65 -43.48 39.29
C THR A 190 0.70 -44.18 39.35
N LEU A 191 0.74 -45.51 39.22
CA LEU A 191 1.99 -46.26 39.22
C LEU A 191 2.69 -46.02 37.87
N ALA A 192 3.93 -45.50 37.90
CA ALA A 192 4.78 -45.42 36.72
C ALA A 192 4.83 -46.80 36.05
N SER A 193 4.88 -46.84 34.71
CA SER A 193 4.93 -48.07 33.90
C SER A 193 6.07 -48.99 34.38
N GLN A 194 5.80 -49.82 35.37
CA GLN A 194 6.72 -50.79 35.92
C GLN A 194 6.25 -52.14 35.41
N THR A 195 7.13 -52.73 34.60
CA THR A 195 7.04 -54.09 34.05
C THR A 195 6.42 -55.04 35.07
N ALA A 196 5.27 -55.61 34.70
CA ALA A 196 4.42 -56.52 35.47
C ALA A 196 3.42 -55.86 36.44
N VAL A 197 2.17 -55.79 35.99
CA VAL A 197 0.99 -55.90 36.87
C VAL A 197 1.08 -57.26 37.54
N THR A 198 1.79 -57.33 38.65
CA THR A 198 1.65 -58.43 39.60
C THR A 198 0.32 -58.22 40.32
N ASN A 199 -0.50 -59.28 40.39
CA ASN A 199 -1.82 -59.32 41.01
C ASN A 199 -1.72 -59.13 42.54
N SER A 200 -1.19 -58.00 42.98
CA SER A 200 -1.10 -57.59 44.36
C SER A 200 -2.38 -56.85 44.72
N ALA A 201 -2.92 -57.14 45.90
CA ALA A 201 -4.23 -56.75 46.44
C ALA A 201 -4.60 -55.24 46.40
N SER A 202 -3.71 -54.39 45.89
CA SER A 202 -3.91 -52.95 45.66
C SER A 202 -4.45 -52.60 44.27
N TYR A 203 -4.54 -53.57 43.35
CA TYR A 203 -4.92 -53.35 41.93
C TYR A 203 -6.37 -53.75 41.60
N VAL A 204 -7.07 -54.35 42.56
CA VAL A 204 -8.46 -54.78 42.45
C VAL A 204 -9.34 -53.75 43.17
N PRO A 205 -10.48 -53.31 42.60
CA PRO A 205 -11.40 -52.40 43.29
C PRO A 205 -11.64 -52.89 44.71
N THR A 206 -11.31 -52.03 45.67
CA THR A 206 -11.29 -52.35 47.10
C THR A 206 -12.60 -52.98 47.51
N GLY A 207 -12.52 -54.27 47.84
CA GLY A 207 -13.54 -55.04 48.53
C GLY A 207 -14.84 -55.29 47.76
N SER A 208 -15.66 -54.28 47.50
CA SER A 208 -17.10 -54.50 47.31
C SER A 208 -17.49 -55.23 46.02
N ALA A 209 -16.81 -54.98 44.89
CA ALA A 209 -17.21 -55.57 43.61
C ALA A 209 -16.86 -57.06 43.49
N ILE A 210 -15.69 -57.46 43.97
CA ILE A 210 -15.26 -58.87 43.96
C ILE A 210 -16.04 -59.67 45.02
N TYR A 211 -16.31 -59.08 46.17
CA TYR A 211 -17.13 -59.67 47.23
C TYR A 211 -18.54 -59.99 46.75
N THR A 212 -19.16 -59.09 45.99
CA THR A 212 -20.51 -59.30 45.45
C THR A 212 -20.52 -60.40 44.37
N LEU A 213 -19.51 -60.44 43.49
CA LEU A 213 -19.41 -61.46 42.44
C LEU A 213 -19.05 -62.85 42.99
N THR A 214 -18.33 -62.90 44.12
CA THR A 214 -17.89 -64.16 44.77
C THR A 214 -18.76 -64.56 45.96
N GLY A 215 -19.80 -63.78 46.31
CA GLY A 215 -20.68 -64.03 47.45
C GLY A 215 -19.99 -63.90 48.83
N ARG A 216 -18.90 -63.15 48.92
CA ARG A 216 -18.07 -62.99 50.13
C ARG A 216 -18.32 -61.64 50.78
N THR A 217 -18.09 -61.53 52.08
CA THR A 217 -18.15 -60.25 52.84
C THR A 217 -16.79 -59.74 53.28
N ALA A 218 -15.71 -60.50 53.04
CA ALA A 218 -14.33 -60.14 53.38
C ALA A 218 -13.31 -60.80 52.42
N ALA A 219 -12.07 -60.27 52.41
CA ALA A 219 -10.94 -60.82 51.68
C ALA A 219 -10.60 -62.25 52.15
N ALA A 220 -10.24 -63.14 51.22
CA ALA A 220 -9.82 -64.49 51.56
C ALA A 220 -8.54 -64.44 52.41
N SER A 221 -8.61 -64.96 53.65
CA SER A 221 -7.46 -65.08 54.53
C SER A 221 -7.03 -66.55 54.67
N ALA A 222 -5.74 -66.79 54.93
CA ALA A 222 -5.19 -68.14 55.12
C ALA A 222 -5.83 -68.92 56.30
N ALA A 223 -6.61 -68.25 57.15
CA ALA A 223 -7.29 -68.83 58.29
C ALA A 223 -8.71 -69.33 57.98
N GLU A 224 -9.26 -69.08 56.79
CA GLU A 224 -10.61 -69.51 56.41
C GLU A 224 -10.58 -70.90 55.75
N THR A 225 -10.01 -71.89 56.45
CA THR A 225 -9.82 -73.25 55.89
C THR A 225 -11.03 -74.17 56.06
N ASN A 226 -12.13 -73.69 56.65
CA ASN A 226 -13.37 -74.46 56.83
C ASN A 226 -14.48 -73.92 55.92
N TYR A 227 -14.47 -74.34 54.66
CA TYR A 227 -15.56 -74.07 53.72
C TYR A 227 -16.60 -75.18 53.79
N THR A 228 -17.75 -74.91 54.43
CA THR A 228 -18.94 -75.80 54.40
C THR A 228 -19.80 -75.58 53.15
N THR A 229 -19.46 -74.59 52.33
CA THR A 229 -20.14 -74.24 51.07
C THR A 229 -19.13 -74.22 49.92
N LEU A 230 -19.53 -74.77 48.76
CA LEU A 230 -18.71 -74.82 47.55
C LEU A 230 -18.29 -73.41 47.12
N MET A 231 -16.99 -73.13 47.15
CA MET A 231 -16.41 -71.93 46.57
C MET A 231 -15.41 -72.32 45.47
N PHE A 232 -15.42 -71.56 44.37
CA PHE A 232 -14.41 -71.66 43.32
C PHE A 232 -13.03 -71.37 43.96
N ARG A 233 -12.11 -72.34 43.97
CA ARG A 233 -10.72 -72.06 44.33
C ARG A 233 -9.97 -71.59 43.08
N GLY A 234 -9.29 -70.46 43.18
CA GLY A 234 -8.44 -69.90 42.12
C GLY A 234 -7.03 -70.51 42.06
N GLU A 235 -6.78 -71.62 42.76
CA GLU A 235 -5.49 -72.30 42.78
C GLU A 235 -5.53 -73.59 41.94
N SER A 236 -4.54 -73.74 41.06
CA SER A 236 -4.31 -74.95 40.26
C SER A 236 -4.12 -76.17 41.17
N LEU A 237 -4.97 -77.19 41.03
CA LEU A 237 -4.79 -78.48 41.69
C LEU A 237 -3.61 -79.22 41.04
N ASN A 238 -2.43 -79.16 41.66
CA ASN A 238 -1.24 -79.86 41.19
C ASN A 238 -1.30 -81.35 41.62
N SER A 239 -0.94 -82.25 40.71
CA SER A 239 -1.10 -83.71 40.85
C SER A 239 -0.34 -84.37 42.02
N SER A 240 0.49 -83.62 42.76
CA SER A 240 1.20 -84.11 43.94
C SER A 240 0.40 -84.00 45.25
N ALA A 241 -0.77 -83.35 45.25
CA ALA A 241 -1.66 -83.29 46.41
C ALA A 241 -2.46 -84.59 46.55
N THR A 242 -1.92 -85.58 47.26
CA THR A 242 -2.50 -86.92 47.36
C THR A 242 -3.63 -87.08 48.38
N THR A 243 -4.07 -86.01 49.05
CA THR A 243 -5.27 -86.03 49.91
C THR A 243 -5.98 -84.67 49.93
N PRO A 244 -6.91 -84.38 49.00
CA PRO A 244 -7.80 -83.24 49.14
C PRO A 244 -8.90 -83.59 50.13
N ALA A 245 -8.89 -82.97 51.31
CA ALA A 245 -9.83 -83.32 52.38
C ALA A 245 -11.30 -82.94 52.10
N VAL A 246 -11.63 -82.13 51.07
CA VAL A 246 -12.97 -82.07 50.41
C VAL A 246 -12.98 -81.08 49.22
N ASN A 247 -12.88 -81.59 47.99
CA ASN A 247 -13.94 -81.71 46.95
C ASN A 247 -13.27 -81.93 45.58
N GLY A 248 -13.72 -82.97 44.87
CA GLY A 248 -13.12 -83.53 43.65
C GLY A 248 -12.62 -84.95 43.89
N ALA A 249 -13.54 -85.91 44.09
CA ALA A 249 -13.19 -87.32 44.23
C ALA A 249 -12.43 -87.81 42.98
N ILE A 250 -11.14 -88.13 43.13
CA ILE A 250 -10.41 -88.90 42.12
C ILE A 250 -10.43 -90.35 42.60
N ALA A 251 -11.43 -91.10 42.15
CA ALA A 251 -11.51 -92.53 42.39
C ALA A 251 -10.53 -93.27 41.48
N TRP A 252 -9.53 -93.95 42.06
CA TRP A 252 -8.79 -95.00 41.38
C TRP A 252 -9.13 -96.34 42.02
N THR A 253 -9.95 -97.13 41.36
CA THR A 253 -10.07 -98.57 41.62
C THR A 253 -8.97 -99.29 40.83
N TYR A 254 -8.01 -99.89 41.54
CA TYR A 254 -7.02 -100.77 40.94
C TYR A 254 -7.67 -102.11 40.57
N SER A 255 -7.45 -102.57 39.33
CA SER A 255 -7.64 -103.97 38.89
C SER A 255 -6.34 -104.73 39.07
#